data_AF-B0DQY9-F1
#
_entry.id   AF-B0DQY9-F1
#
_cell.length_a   1.000
_cell.length_b   1.000
_cell.length_c   1.000
_cell.angle_alpha   90.00
_cell.angle_beta   90.00
_cell.angle_gamma   90.00
#
_symmetry.space_group_name_H-M   'P 1'
#
loop_
_entity.id
_entity.type
_entity.pdbx_description
1 polymer ?
#
loop_
_entity_poly.entity_id
_entity_poly.type
_entity_poly.pdbx_seq_one_letter_code
_entity_poly.pdbx_strand_id
1 'polypeptide(L)' 'MMRWKEEFLLVQEEMRHVIEYLNWRAAWWHEWSSLRTHTDATVSSRISGYTNKQAAICSRIAEQCA' A
#
# COMPACT_ATOMS: atom_id res chain seq x y z
N MET A 1 20.73 -1.90 30.10
CA MET A 1 20.06 -1.59 28.81
C MET A 1 19.13 -0.41 29.05
N MET A 2 19.19 0.66 28.26
CA MET A 2 18.30 1.81 28.47
C MET A 2 17.00 1.58 27.70
N ARG A 3 15.87 1.56 28.39
CA ARG A 3 14.55 1.25 27.82
C ARG A 3 14.17 2.13 26.61
N TRP A 4 14.53 3.42 26.64
CA TRP A 4 14.26 4.32 25.51
C TRP A 4 14.93 3.89 24.21
N LYS A 5 16.10 3.23 24.30
CA LYS A 5 16.83 2.74 23.12
C LYS A 5 16.11 1.56 22.48
N GLU A 6 15.51 0.69 23.30
CA GLU A 6 14.69 -0.43 22.82
C GLU A 6 13.42 0.08 22.16
N GLU A 7 12.72 1.02 22.81
CA GLU A 7 11.50 1.64 22.26
C GLU A 7 11.79 2.36 20.93
N PHE A 8 12.92 3.06 20.81
CA PHE A 8 13.34 3.67 19.55
C PHE A 8 13.54 2.63 18.43
N LEU A 9 14.26 1.54 18.72
CA LEU A 9 14.50 0.47 17.74
C LEU A 9 13.19 -0.22 17.32
N LEU A 10 12.28 -0.45 18.25
CA LEU A 10 10.96 -1.01 17.96
C LEU A 10 10.16 -0.09 17.04
N VAL A 11 10.12 1.21 17.30
CA VAL A 11 9.42 2.16 16.43
C VAL A 11 10.01 2.17 15.02
N GLN A 12 11.33 2.11 14.87
CA GLN A 12 11.95 2.01 13.55
C GLN A 12 11.54 0.74 12.80
N GLU A 13 11.43 -0.38 13.51
CA GLU A 13 11.03 -1.66 12.91
C GLU A 13 9.55 -1.65 12.51
N GLU A 14 8.66 -1.12 13.36
CA GLU A 14 7.25 -0.95 13.03
C GLU A 14 7.05 -0.05 11.81
N MET A 15 7.84 1.02 11.68
CA MET A 15 7.81 1.87 10.47
C MET A 15 8.23 1.10 9.21
N ARG A 16 9.22 0.20 9.28
CA ARG A 16 9.58 -0.67 8.16
C ARG A 16 8.46 -1.61 7.78
N HIS A 17 7.79 -2.22 8.76
CA HIS A 17 6.62 -3.07 8.51
C HIS A 17 5.47 -2.29 7.85
N VAL A 18 5.23 -1.04 8.27
CA VAL A 18 4.22 -0.17 7.65
C VAL A 18 4.55 0.09 6.18
N ILE A 19 5.81 0.43 5.88
CA ILE A 19 6.27 0.65 4.50
C ILE A 19 6.08 -0.61 3.65
N GLU A 20 6.52 -1.77 4.14
CA GLU A 20 6.40 -3.04 3.42
C GLU A 20 4.93 -3.41 3.18
N TYR A 21 4.07 -3.24 4.18
CA TYR A 21 2.64 -3.44 4.04
C TYR A 21 2.02 -2.53 2.98
N LEU A 22 2.38 -1.24 2.97
CA LEU A 22 1.86 -0.28 1.99
C LEU A 22 2.31 -0.61 0.57
N ASN A 23 3.56 -1.03 0.39
CA ASN A 23 4.09 -1.48 -0.89
C ASN A 23 3.35 -2.72 -1.40
N TRP A 24 3.21 -3.73 -0.55
CA TRP A 24 2.42 -4.93 -0.86
C TRP A 24 0.96 -4.56 -1.21
N ARG A 25 0.34 -3.66 -0.44
CA ARG A 25 -1.05 -3.25 -0.67
C ARG A 25 -1.23 -2.49 -1.97
N ALA A 26 -0.26 -1.66 -2.37
CA ALA A 26 -0.27 -0.99 -3.66
C ALA A 26 -0.24 -1.99 -4.82
N ALA A 27 0.65 -2.99 -4.75
CA ALA A 27 0.72 -4.07 -5.73
C ALA A 27 -0.60 -4.87 -5.79
N TRP A 28 -1.16 -5.21 -4.62
CA TRP A 28 -2.44 -5.91 -4.52
C TRP A 28 -3.59 -5.17 -5.22
N TRP A 29 -3.63 -3.83 -5.13
CA TRP A 29 -4.64 -3.04 -5.84
C TRP A 29 -4.52 -3.17 -7.36
N HIS A 30 -3.31 -3.23 -7.91
CA HIS A 30 -3.08 -3.44 -9.34
C HIS A 30 -3.51 -4.85 -9.78
N GLU A 31 -3.17 -5.88 -9.01
CA GLU A 31 -3.61 -7.26 -9.26
C GLU A 31 -5.13 -7.41 -9.18
N TRP A 32 -5.78 -6.75 -8.23
CA TRP A 32 -7.22 -6.84 -8.06
C TRP A 32 -7.99 -6.22 -9.23
N SER A 33 -7.43 -5.17 -9.86
CA SER A 33 -7.99 -4.62 -11.10
C SER A 33 -7.93 -5.62 -12.25
N SER A 34 -6.86 -6.42 -12.35
CA SER A 34 -6.69 -7.35 -13.47
C SER A 34 -7.57 -8.59 -13.33
N LEU A 35 -7.97 -8.96 -12.11
CA LEU A 35 -8.86 -10.11 -11.84
C LEU A 35 -10.33 -9.85 -12.19
N ARG A 36 -10.74 -8.59 -12.43
CA ARG A 36 -12.15 -8.22 -12.72
C ARG A 36 -12.40 -7.95 -14.20
N THR A 37 -12.21 -8.98 -15.00
CA THR A 37 -12.39 -8.97 -16.46
C THR A 37 -13.82 -9.22 -16.93
N HIS A 38 -14.71 -9.73 -16.06
CA HIS A 38 -16.10 -10.11 -16.40
C HIS A 38 -17.14 -8.97 -16.29
N THR A 39 -16.71 -7.71 -16.25
CA THR A 39 -17.59 -6.55 -16.14
C THR A 39 -17.64 -5.74 -17.43
N ASP A 40 -18.78 -5.07 -17.68
CA ASP A 40 -18.94 -4.08 -18.75
C ASP A 40 -17.72 -3.13 -18.83
N ALA A 41 -17.30 -2.77 -20.04
CA ALA A 41 -16.14 -1.91 -20.29
C ALA A 41 -16.17 -0.60 -19.49
N THR A 42 -17.36 -0.02 -19.31
CA THR A 42 -17.56 1.21 -18.51
C THR A 42 -17.25 0.97 -17.03
N VAL A 43 -17.68 -0.18 -16.51
CA VAL A 43 -17.44 -0.59 -15.12
C VAL A 43 -15.97 -0.95 -14.92
N SER A 44 -15.36 -1.65 -15.87
CA SER A 44 -13.94 -2.02 -15.85
C SER A 44 -13.04 -0.78 -15.83
N SER A 45 -13.33 0.23 -16.67
CA SER A 45 -12.61 1.51 -16.69
C SER A 45 -12.67 2.24 -15.34
N ARG A 46 -13.84 2.28 -14.71
CA ARG A 46 -14.01 2.90 -13.39
C ARG A 46 -13.28 2.15 -12.27
N ILE A 47 -13.29 0.81 -12.31
CA ILE A 47 -12.54 -0.04 -11.36
C ILE A 47 -11.04 0.20 -11.53
N SER A 48 -10.53 0.22 -12.76
CA SER A 48 -9.12 0.50 -13.06
C SER A 48 -8.71 1.89 -12.56
N GLY A 49 -9.52 2.93 -12.81
CA GLY A 49 -9.26 4.26 -12.28
C GLY A 49 -9.21 4.31 -10.74
N TYR A 50 -10.15 3.63 -10.08
CA TYR A 50 -10.20 3.59 -8.61
C TYR A 50 -9.01 2.83 -8.01
N THR A 51 -8.70 1.65 -8.52
CA THR A 51 -7.60 0.80 -8.04
C THR A 51 -6.25 1.48 -8.23
N ASN A 52 -6.01 2.12 -9.37
CA ASN A 52 -4.80 2.92 -9.59
C ASN A 52 -4.68 4.08 -8.60
N LYS A 53 -5.79 4.77 -8.30
CA LYS A 53 -5.81 5.81 -7.27
C LYS A 53 -5.47 5.25 -5.89
N GLN A 54 -6.01 4.09 -5.51
CA GLN A 54 -5.72 3.46 -4.22
C GLN A 54 -4.25 3.03 -4.14
N ALA A 55 -3.71 2.42 -5.20
CA ALA A 55 -2.30 2.05 -5.26
C ALA A 55 -1.38 3.28 -5.08
N ALA A 56 -1.66 4.37 -5.81
CA ALA A 56 -0.90 5.61 -5.70
C ALA A 56 -0.95 6.24 -4.30
N ILE A 57 -2.09 6.16 -3.61
CA ILE A 57 -2.21 6.62 -2.22
C ILE A 57 -1.31 5.77 -1.30
N CYS A 58 -1.36 4.44 -1.42
CA CYS A 58 -0.52 3.54 -0.63
C CYS A 58 0.98 3.83 -0.85
N SER A 59 1.42 3.94 -2.10
CA SER A 59 2.82 4.27 -2.43
C SER A 59 3.24 5.62 -1.86
N ARG A 60 2.41 6.65 -1.98
CA ARG A 60 2.74 7.98 -1.47
C ARG A 60 2.83 8.04 0.06
N ILE A 61 2.01 7.27 0.77
CA ILE A 61 2.14 7.17 2.25
C ILE A 61 3.45 6.47 2.59
N ALA A 62 3.81 5.39 1.89
CA ALA A 62 5.06 4.68 2.12
C ALA A 62 6.28 5.60 1.91
N GLU A 63 6.28 6.40 0.84
CA GLU A 63 7.33 7.39 0.56
C GLU A 63 7.47 8.47 1.63
N GLN A 64 6.37 8.86 2.31
CA GLN A 64 6.40 9.84 3.40
C GLN A 64 6.88 9.25 4.73
N CYS A 65 6.84 7.93 4.86
CA CYS A 65 7.24 7.19 6.06
C CYS A 65 8.69 6.69 6.03
N ALA A 66 9.30 6.63 4.84
CA ALA A 66 10.67 6.18 4.59
C ALA A 66 11.70 7.30 4.83
#